data_AF-V6L144-F1
#
_entry.id   AF-V6L144-F1
#
_cell.length_a   1.000
_cell.length_b   1.000
_cell.length_c   1.000
_cell.angle_alpha   90.00
_cell.angle_beta   90.00
_cell.angle_gamma   90.00
#
_symmetry.space_group_name_H-M   'P 1'
#
loop_
_entity.id
_entity.type
_entity.pdbx_description
1 polymer ?
#
loop_
_entity_poly.entity_id
_entity_poly.type
_entity_poly.pdbx_seq_one_letter_code
_entity_poly.pdbx_strand_id
1 'polypeptide(L)' 'MDEQDLAIIKEAASRRGVPEAEIIRRGIHLAAMGERRWEEPLDMPTFDSGDPALAHRVRETLYGETHQDNAA' A
#
# COMPACT_ATOMS: atom_id res chain seq x y z
N MET A 1 -14.71 15.08 -2.20
CA MET A 1 -15.58 13.91 -2.03
C MET A 1 -16.84 14.20 -2.78
N ASP A 2 -17.24 13.28 -3.64
CA ASP A 2 -18.52 13.33 -4.33
C ASP A 2 -19.59 12.53 -3.56
N GLU A 3 -20.79 12.42 -4.12
CA GLU A 3 -21.90 11.71 -3.50
C GLU A 3 -21.66 10.20 -3.39
N GLN A 4 -20.91 9.61 -4.33
CA GLN A 4 -20.58 8.18 -4.31
C GLN A 4 -19.58 7.88 -3.19
N ASP A 5 -18.58 8.74 -2.99
CA ASP A 5 -17.63 8.65 -1.87
C ASP A 5 -18.38 8.64 -0.53
N LEU A 6 -19.36 9.53 -0.37
CA LEU A 6 -20.16 9.63 0.85
C LEU A 6 -21.02 8.39 1.10
N ALA A 7 -21.62 7.82 0.06
CA ALA A 7 -22.39 6.59 0.17
C ALA A 7 -21.52 5.42 0.67
N ILE A 8 -20.30 5.29 0.14
CA ILE A 8 -19.33 4.27 0.55
C ILE A 8 -18.90 4.48 2.00
N ILE A 9 -18.60 5.72 2.40
CA ILE A 9 -18.21 6.06 3.78
C ILE A 9 -19.33 5.73 4.76
N LYS A 10 -20.57 6.06 4.40
CA LYS A 10 -21.77 5.80 5.22
C LYS A 10 -22.01 4.31 5.42
N GLU A 11 -21.90 3.51 4.36
CA GLU A 11 -21.99 2.06 4.47
C GLU A 11 -20.86 1.50 5.37
N ALA A 12 -19.62 1.95 5.17
CA ALA A 12 -18.48 1.51 5.97
C ALA A 12 -18.60 1.91 7.46
N ALA A 13 -19.10 3.11 7.75
CA ALA A 13 -19.37 3.58 9.11
C ALA A 13 -20.44 2.74 9.80
N SER A 14 -21.54 2.45 9.09
CA SER A 14 -22.64 1.59 9.55
C SER A 14 -22.15 0.17 9.87
N ARG A 15 -21.42 -0.47 8.95
CA ARG A 15 -20.85 -1.82 9.16
C ARG A 15 -19.92 -1.91 10.37
N ARG A 16 -19.26 -0.81 10.72
CA ARG A 16 -18.28 -0.73 11.81
C ARG A 16 -18.87 -0.19 13.12
N GLY A 17 -20.11 0.31 13.12
CA GLY A 17 -20.75 0.90 14.30
C GLY A 17 -20.05 2.18 14.80
N VAL A 18 -19.45 2.96 13.90
CA VAL A 18 -18.73 4.20 14.24
C VAL A 18 -19.34 5.40 13.51
N PRO A 19 -19.14 6.64 14.00
CA PRO A 19 -19.56 7.83 13.25
C PRO A 19 -18.83 7.95 11.91
N GLU A 20 -19.51 8.43 10.86
CA GLU A 20 -18.91 8.70 9.54
C GLU A 20 -17.66 9.60 9.65
N ALA A 21 -17.71 10.60 10.53
CA ALA A 21 -16.60 11.50 10.82
C ALA A 21 -15.33 10.77 11.30
N GLU A 22 -15.45 9.60 11.93
CA GLU A 22 -14.29 8.80 12.34
C GLU A 22 -13.56 8.18 11.14
N ILE A 23 -14.31 7.73 10.13
CA ILE A 23 -13.72 7.22 8.89
C ILE A 23 -13.00 8.35 8.16
N ILE A 24 -13.62 9.53 8.08
CA ILE A 24 -13.04 10.72 7.44
C ILE A 24 -11.77 11.16 8.16
N ARG A 25 -11.79 11.28 9.49
CA ARG A 25 -10.60 11.62 10.30
C ARG A 25 -9.45 10.65 10.05
N ARG A 26 -9.74 9.35 10.02
CA ARG A 26 -8.74 8.32 9.73
C ARG A 26 -8.18 8.44 8.32
N GLY A 27 -9.04 8.67 7.33
CA GLY A 27 -8.62 8.87 5.93
C GLY A 27 -7.63 10.03 5.80
N ILE A 28 -7.97 11.19 6.36
CA ILE A 28 -7.10 12.38 6.35
C ILE A 28 -5.79 12.09 7.10
N HIS A 29 -5.86 11.42 8.26
CA HIS A 29 -4.68 11.08 9.03
C HIS A 29 -3.72 10.16 8.24
N LEU A 30 -4.24 9.13 7.57
CA LEU A 30 -3.45 8.22 6.75
C LEU A 30 -2.83 8.95 5.55
N ALA A 31 -3.59 9.82 4.88
CA ALA A 31 -3.06 10.65 3.80
C ALA A 31 -1.91 11.53 4.29
N ALA A 32 -2.09 12.22 5.42
CA ALA A 32 -1.04 13.05 6.03
C ALA A 32 0.20 12.24 6.45
N MET A 33 0.02 11.01 6.93
CA MET A 33 1.13 10.12 7.24
C MET A 33 1.87 9.65 5.98
N GLY A 34 1.17 9.42 4.87
CA GLY A 34 1.76 9.02 3.59
C GLY A 34 2.69 10.09 3.01
N GLU A 35 2.41 11.36 3.27
CA GLU A 35 3.26 12.49 2.86
C GLU A 35 4.52 12.68 3.71
N ARG A 36 4.68 11.93 4.83
CA ARG A 36 5.94 11.94 5.58
C ARG A 36 7.02 11.21 4.79
N ARG A 37 7.74 11.98 4.00
CA ARG A 37 8.96 11.54 3.33
C ARG A 37 10.17 11.71 4.26
N TRP A 38 11.12 10.79 4.15
CA TRP A 38 12.44 10.98 4.75
C TRP A 38 13.12 12.19 4.07
N GLU A 39 13.51 13.20 4.85
CA GLU A 39 14.19 14.39 4.34
C GLU A 39 15.59 14.05 3.79
N GLU A 40 16.21 13.01 4.34
CA GLU A 40 17.52 12.52 3.93
C GLU A 40 17.43 11.08 3.41
N PRO A 41 18.34 10.67 2.50
CA PRO A 41 18.48 9.27 2.12
C PRO A 41 18.64 8.40 3.36
N LEU A 42 17.86 7.32 3.41
CA LEU A 42 18.00 6.35 4.49
C LEU A 42 19.42 5.75 4.45
N ASP A 43 20.16 5.89 5.55
CA ASP A 43 21.46 5.23 5.75
C ASP A 43 21.24 3.73 6.01
N MET A 44 20.74 3.04 4.99
CA MET A 44 20.55 1.60 5.02
C MET A 44 21.85 0.90 4.65
N PRO A 45 22.26 -0.14 5.41
CA PRO A 45 23.40 -0.95 5.02
C PRO A 45 23.15 -1.55 3.63
N THR A 46 24.10 -1.35 2.72
CA THR A 46 24.08 -1.99 1.41
C THR A 46 24.70 -3.38 1.52
N PHE A 47 24.12 -4.35 0.81
CA PHE A 47 24.68 -5.69 0.70
C PHE A 47 25.07 -5.93 -0.76
N ASP A 48 26.30 -6.39 -0.97
CA ASP A 48 26.76 -6.85 -2.27
C ASP A 48 26.28 -8.28 -2.49
N SER A 49 25.42 -8.47 -3.48
CA SER A 49 24.91 -9.79 -3.85
C SER A 49 25.96 -10.68 -4.52
N GLY A 50 27.07 -10.12 -5.00
CA GLY A 50 28.01 -10.82 -5.88
C GLY A 50 27.45 -11.15 -7.27
N ASP A 51 26.20 -10.78 -7.55
CA ASP A 51 25.53 -10.95 -8.82
C ASP A 51 25.05 -9.59 -9.34
N PRO A 52 25.74 -9.01 -10.34
CA PRO A 52 25.40 -7.70 -10.90
C PRO A 52 24.04 -7.70 -11.62
N ALA A 53 23.50 -8.86 -11.97
CA ALA A 53 22.20 -9.00 -12.63
C ALA A 53 21.05 -9.33 -11.65
N LEU A 54 21.33 -9.42 -10.34
CA LEU A 54 20.32 -9.81 -9.35
C LEU A 54 19.08 -8.91 -9.42
N ALA A 55 19.29 -7.58 -9.51
CA ALA A 55 18.20 -6.59 -9.60
C ALA A 55 17.21 -6.88 -10.74
N HIS A 56 17.69 -7.39 -11.87
CA HIS A 56 16.87 -7.72 -13.03
C HIS A 56 16.08 -9.02 -12.86
N ARG A 57 16.58 -9.97 -12.05
CA ARG A 57 15.95 -11.29 -11.82
C ARG A 57 15.22 -11.40 -10.48
N VAL A 58 15.10 -10.31 -9.69
CA VAL A 58 14.42 -10.33 -8.38
C VAL A 58 13.02 -10.92 -8.50
N ARG A 59 12.24 -10.49 -9.51
CA ARG A 59 10.87 -10.96 -9.71
C ARG A 59 10.81 -12.47 -9.96
N GLU A 60 11.67 -12.98 -10.85
CA GLU A 60 11.78 -14.42 -11.15
C GLU A 60 12.22 -15.22 -9.92
N THR A 61 13.20 -14.69 -9.18
CA THR A 61 13.75 -15.35 -7.97
C THR A 61 12.70 -15.44 -6.86
N LEU A 62 11.91 -14.38 -6.64
CA LEU A 62 10.92 -14.32 -5.56
C LEU A 62 9.63 -15.07 -5.89
N TYR A 63 9.20 -15.08 -7.15
CA TYR A 63 7.88 -15.59 -7.53
C TYR A 63 7.92 -16.87 -8.39
N GLY A 64 9.09 -17.25 -8.92
CA GLY A 64 9.23 -18.38 -9.85
C GLY A 64 8.31 -18.27 -11.09
N GLU A 65 8.25 -19.34 -11.90
CA GLU A 65 7.33 -19.44 -13.06
C GLU A 65 5.89 -19.83 -12.70
N THR A 66 5.52 -19.94 -11.42
CA THR A 66 4.16 -20.34 -11.02
C THR A 66 3.22 -19.15 -10.87
N HIS A 67 3.04 -18.42 -11.98
CA HIS A 67 1.76 -17.77 -12.28
C HIS A 67 1.02 -18.70 -13.27
N GLN A 68 0.48 -19.81 -12.77
CA GLN A 68 -0.66 -20.40 -13.47
C GLN A 68 -1.85 -19.50 -13.17
N ASP A 69 -2.27 -18.77 -14.20
CA ASP A 69 -3.55 -18.10 -14.26
C ASP A 69 -4.66 -19.10 -13.91
N ASN A 70 -5.15 -19.07 -12.67
CA ASN A 70 -6.42 -19.69 -12.32
C ASN A 70 -7.54 -18.75 -12.77
N ALA A 71 -7.82 -18.79 -14.07
CA ALA A 71 -9.12 -18.44 -14.62
C ALA A 71 -9.87 -19.75 -14.90
N ALA A 72 -10.69 -20.17 -13.93
CA ALA A 72 -11.75 -21.15 -14.08
C ALA A 72 -12.99 -20.66 -13.32
#